data_AF-A0A6A3NR36-F1
#
_entry.id   AF-A0A6A3NR36-F1
#
_cell.length_a   1.000
_cell.length_b   1.000
_cell.length_c   1.000
_cell.angle_alpha   90.00
_cell.angle_beta   90.00
_cell.angle_gamma   90.00
#
_symmetry.space_group_name_H-M   'P 1'
#
loop_
_entity.id
_entity.type
_entity.pdbx_description
1 polymer ?
#
loop_
_entity_poly.entity_id
_entity_poly.type
_entity_poly.pdbx_seq_one_letter_code
_entity_poly.pdbx_strand_id
1 'polypeptide(L)'
;MAGKRLKVAAPSPPLSPTQREALSEIICDAVQSGSLIAWRKLIESPTFVGVTYETLRREGKAVKRQLSKRGLVSSGPTKRRISDLDEATAEPEPQNDRVAQLEALVARKDELISDGVRQIQTLKQQVTGLNAAVAEKDEQLAEQDKLQKQVEALQQCISELSAIIASKDVQLEEANTRYDALLQGVRQLASEG
;
A
#
# COMPACT_ATOMS: atom_id res chain seq x y z
N MET A 1 30.40 74.36 -24.02
CA MET A 1 29.17 74.67 -23.27
C MET A 1 29.10 73.74 -22.07
N ALA A 2 29.33 74.30 -20.88
CA ALA A 2 29.50 73.56 -19.63
C ALA A 2 28.15 73.15 -19.02
N GLY A 3 27.95 71.85 -18.82
CA GLY A 3 26.85 71.31 -18.00
C GLY A 3 27.25 71.30 -16.53
N LYS A 4 26.60 72.17 -15.74
CA LYS A 4 26.85 72.42 -14.31
C LYS A 4 26.66 71.13 -13.48
N ARG A 5 27.73 70.69 -12.78
CA ARG A 5 27.62 69.73 -11.68
C ARG A 5 27.03 70.41 -10.45
N LEU A 6 25.86 69.95 -10.02
CA LEU A 6 25.18 70.39 -8.83
C LEU A 6 25.97 69.99 -7.57
N LYS A 7 26.44 71.04 -6.89
CA LYS A 7 26.73 71.23 -5.46
C LYS A 7 26.89 69.96 -4.60
N VAL A 8 28.15 69.66 -4.30
CA VAL A 8 28.62 68.75 -3.25
C VAL A 8 28.02 69.18 -1.91
N ALA A 9 27.13 68.37 -1.35
CA ALA A 9 26.75 68.45 0.05
C ALA A 9 27.98 68.09 0.91
N ALA A 10 28.20 68.87 1.96
CA ALA A 10 29.40 68.86 2.80
C ALA A 10 29.85 67.44 3.22
N PRO A 11 31.18 67.18 3.33
CA PRO A 11 31.67 65.92 3.86
C PRO A 11 31.24 65.81 5.34
N SER A 12 30.35 64.86 5.63
CA SER A 12 30.05 64.46 6.99
C SER A 12 31.35 64.04 7.70
N PRO A 13 31.55 64.39 8.98
CA PRO A 13 32.78 64.10 9.69
C PRO A 13 33.07 62.59 9.73
N PRO A 14 34.35 62.17 9.64
CA PRO A 14 34.73 60.77 9.82
C PRO A 14 34.36 60.30 11.23
N LEU A 15 34.16 58.98 11.39
CA LEU A 15 33.91 58.37 12.70
C LEU A 15 35.04 58.72 13.68
N SER A 16 34.68 58.98 14.94
CA SER A 16 35.66 59.16 16.00
C SER A 16 36.47 57.86 16.20
N PRO A 17 37.68 57.93 16.79
CA PRO A 17 38.48 56.73 17.06
C PRO A 17 37.70 55.66 17.86
N THR A 18 36.96 56.10 18.88
CA THR A 18 36.10 55.23 19.71
C THR A 18 34.98 54.56 18.90
N GLN A 19 34.38 55.29 17.94
CA GLN A 19 33.36 54.73 17.05
C GLN A 19 33.93 53.71 16.06
N ARG A 20 35.16 53.93 15.57
CA ARG A 20 35.85 52.98 14.68
C ARG A 20 36.25 51.70 15.40
N GLU A 21 36.63 51.80 16.66
CA GLU A 21 36.96 50.65 17.50
C GLU A 21 35.71 49.79 17.75
N ALA A 22 34.61 50.39 18.20
CA ALA A 22 33.33 49.69 18.37
C ALA A 22 32.84 49.04 17.06
N LEU A 23 32.99 49.73 15.93
CA LEU A 23 32.64 49.17 14.62
C LEU A 23 33.58 48.03 14.19
N SER A 24 34.85 48.04 14.62
CA SER A 24 35.79 46.95 14.38
C SER A 24 35.37 45.70 15.16
N GLU A 25 35.01 45.86 16.44
CA GLU A 25 34.51 44.76 17.27
C GLU A 25 33.25 44.13 16.68
N ILE A 26 32.26 44.95 16.30
CA ILE A 26 31.01 44.48 15.70
C ILE A 26 31.29 43.70 14.41
N ILE A 27 32.24 44.16 13.57
CA ILE A 27 32.59 43.44 12.35
C ILE A 27 33.31 42.13 12.65
N CYS A 28 34.21 42.11 13.63
CA CYS A 28 34.90 40.90 14.06
C CYS A 28 33.90 39.87 14.62
N ASP A 29 33.02 40.29 15.52
CA ASP A 29 31.99 39.44 16.13
C ASP A 29 31.02 38.88 15.07
N ALA A 30 30.56 39.72 14.14
CA ALA A 30 29.70 39.27 13.04
C ALA A 30 30.40 38.27 12.12
N VAL A 31 31.70 38.42 11.89
CA VAL A 31 32.49 37.46 11.08
C VAL A 31 32.69 36.15 11.84
N GLN A 32 32.97 36.20 13.14
CA GLN A 32 33.17 35.02 13.98
C GLN A 32 31.86 34.23 14.17
N SER A 33 30.75 34.93 14.39
CA SER A 33 29.41 34.33 14.54
C SER A 33 28.72 33.99 13.22
N GLY A 34 29.25 34.45 12.08
CA GLY A 34 28.61 34.30 10.76
C GLY A 34 27.31 35.11 10.59
N SER A 35 27.06 36.10 11.46
CA SER A 35 25.83 36.88 11.49
C SER A 35 25.87 38.10 10.56
N LEU A 36 24.68 38.58 10.19
CA LEU A 36 24.53 39.80 9.39
C LEU A 36 24.52 41.05 10.28
N ILE A 37 25.36 42.04 9.95
CA ILE A 37 25.40 43.32 10.67
C ILE A 37 24.16 44.13 10.34
N ALA A 38 23.34 44.42 11.35
CA ALA A 38 22.14 45.24 11.24
C ALA A 38 22.46 46.75 11.21
N TRP A 39 23.10 47.21 10.12
CA TRP A 39 23.61 48.59 9.96
C TRP A 39 22.59 49.71 10.27
N ARG A 40 21.30 49.48 10.02
CA ARG A 40 20.25 50.48 10.34
C ARG A 40 19.95 50.58 11.84
N LYS A 41 20.11 49.51 12.61
CA LYS A 41 19.95 49.56 14.07
C LYS A 41 21.16 50.20 14.75
N LEU A 42 22.33 50.11 14.12
CA LEU A 42 23.55 50.69 14.66
C LEU A 42 23.53 52.22 14.70
N ILE A 43 22.83 52.89 13.77
CA ILE A 43 22.70 54.36 13.82
C ILE A 43 21.77 54.84 14.95
N GLU A 44 20.95 53.96 15.50
CA GLU A 44 20.09 54.23 16.67
C GLU A 44 20.84 53.98 17.98
N SER A 45 22.04 53.38 17.93
CA SER A 45 22.86 53.12 19.11
C SER A 45 23.44 54.41 19.69
N PRO A 46 23.54 54.52 21.03
CA PRO A 46 24.24 55.63 21.69
C PRO A 46 25.70 55.79 21.22
N THR A 47 26.33 54.72 20.71
CA THR A 47 27.72 54.75 20.22
C THR A 47 27.86 55.54 18.91
N PHE A 48 26.85 55.53 18.04
CA PHE A 48 26.90 56.14 16.71
C PHE A 48 25.96 57.35 16.58
N VAL A 49 25.65 58.02 17.69
CA VAL A 49 24.82 59.24 17.70
C VAL A 49 25.42 60.30 16.77
N GLY A 50 24.59 60.84 15.88
CA GLY A 50 25.00 61.83 14.89
C GLY A 50 25.70 61.27 13.63
N VAL A 51 25.85 59.94 13.52
CA VAL A 51 26.43 59.28 12.34
C VAL A 51 25.31 58.86 11.38
N THR A 52 25.45 59.23 10.10
CA THR A 52 24.51 58.78 9.06
C THR A 52 24.74 57.32 8.66
N TYR A 53 23.70 56.65 8.15
CA TYR A 53 23.81 55.29 7.60
C TYR A 53 24.91 55.18 6.52
N GLU A 54 25.00 56.17 5.63
CA GLU A 54 25.97 56.16 4.52
C GLU A 54 27.42 56.38 4.98
N THR A 55 27.65 57.14 6.04
CA THR A 55 28.98 57.24 6.66
C THR A 55 29.34 55.94 7.35
N LEU A 56 28.43 55.36 8.13
CA LEU A 56 28.64 54.10 8.83
C LEU A 56 28.93 52.95 7.85
N ARG A 57 28.21 52.88 6.73
CA ARG A 57 28.40 51.86 5.70
C ARG A 57 29.72 52.01 4.96
N ARG A 58 30.13 53.24 4.65
CA ARG A 58 31.42 53.52 3.98
C ARG A 58 32.60 53.19 4.89
N GLU A 59 32.57 53.68 6.12
CA GLU A 59 33.59 53.42 7.13
C GLU A 59 33.61 51.94 7.53
N GLY A 60 32.44 51.29 7.58
CA GLY A 60 32.30 49.84 7.77
C GLY A 60 33.09 49.02 6.75
N LYS A 61 33.01 49.39 5.47
CA LYS A 61 33.81 48.76 4.41
C LYS A 61 35.30 49.05 4.57
N ALA A 62 35.67 50.27 4.97
CA ALA A 62 37.05 50.63 5.19
C ALA A 62 37.67 49.84 6.36
N VAL A 63 36.97 49.73 7.47
CA VAL A 63 37.37 48.93 8.64
C VAL A 63 37.44 47.45 8.28
N LYS A 64 36.44 46.88 7.60
CA LYS A 64 36.51 45.48 7.14
C LYS A 64 37.74 45.22 6.27
N ARG A 65 38.10 46.15 5.37
CA ARG A 65 39.33 46.07 4.57
C ARG A 65 40.59 46.16 5.43
N GLN A 66 40.62 47.03 6.43
CA GLN A 66 41.75 47.15 7.36
C GLN A 66 41.92 45.90 8.22
N LEU A 67 40.83 45.38 8.79
CA LEU A 67 40.82 44.12 9.54
C LEU A 67 41.28 42.96 8.68
N SER A 68 40.87 42.93 7.41
CA SER A 68 41.34 41.91 6.48
C SER A 68 42.82 42.04 6.13
N LYS A 69 43.33 43.26 5.94
CA LYS A 69 44.78 43.52 5.78
C LYS A 69 45.59 43.10 7.00
N ARG A 70 45.00 43.19 8.21
CA ARG A 70 45.59 42.72 9.46
C ARG A 70 45.42 41.21 9.69
N GLY A 71 44.74 40.48 8.80
CA GLY A 71 44.49 39.04 8.93
C GLY A 71 43.39 38.67 9.94
N LEU A 72 42.68 39.64 10.52
CA LEU A 72 41.60 39.38 11.49
C LEU A 72 40.28 38.96 10.83
N VAL A 73 40.10 39.24 9.53
CA VAL A 73 38.90 38.89 8.77
C VAL A 73 39.30 38.39 7.39
N SER A 74 38.91 37.16 7.03
CA SER A 74 39.13 36.63 5.68
C SER A 74 38.27 37.39 4.65
N SER A 75 38.91 38.16 3.77
CA SER A 75 38.32 38.73 2.55
C SER A 75 38.88 37.99 1.34
N GLY A 76 38.73 36.68 1.30
CA GLY A 76 39.07 35.90 0.12
C GLY A 76 38.05 36.11 -1.00
N PRO A 77 38.46 36.26 -2.28
CA PRO A 77 37.54 36.08 -3.40
C PRO A 77 37.00 34.66 -3.35
N THR A 78 35.69 34.51 -3.56
CA THR A 78 34.89 33.27 -3.52
C THR A 78 35.27 32.24 -4.60
N LYS A 79 36.54 32.16 -5.00
CA LYS A 79 37.06 31.27 -6.05
C LYS A 79 37.62 29.95 -5.53
N ARG A 80 37.80 29.79 -4.21
CA ARG A 80 38.27 28.52 -3.63
C ARG A 80 37.15 27.50 -3.32
N ARG A 81 35.88 27.88 -3.47
CA ARG A 81 34.75 27.00 -3.14
C ARG A 81 34.33 26.02 -4.24
N ILE A 82 34.82 26.19 -5.48
CA ILE A 82 34.40 25.34 -6.61
C ILE A 82 35.23 24.05 -6.63
N SER A 83 36.51 24.12 -6.30
CA SER A 83 37.41 22.95 -6.25
C SER A 83 36.99 21.94 -5.19
N ASP A 84 36.55 22.40 -4.01
CA ASP A 84 36.04 21.53 -2.94
C ASP A 84 34.63 20.99 -3.25
N LEU A 85 33.90 21.61 -4.18
CA LEU A 85 32.60 21.12 -4.66
C LEU A 85 32.78 20.03 -5.73
N ASP A 86 33.78 20.13 -6.60
CA ASP A 86 34.08 19.10 -7.60
C ASP A 86 34.45 17.77 -6.94
N GLU A 87 35.19 17.78 -5.83
CA GLU A 87 35.57 16.56 -5.10
C GLU A 87 34.41 15.96 -4.29
N ALA A 88 33.46 16.78 -3.82
CA ALA A 88 32.21 16.31 -3.21
C ALA A 88 31.18 15.81 -4.24
N THR A 89 31.37 16.12 -5.53
CA THR A 89 30.58 15.58 -6.64
C THR A 89 31.26 14.44 -7.40
N ALA A 90 32.51 14.09 -7.04
CA ALA A 90 33.33 13.18 -7.82
C ALA A 90 33.03 11.68 -7.62
N GLU A 91 32.20 11.23 -6.67
CA GLU A 91 31.70 9.84 -6.65
C GLU A 91 30.31 9.69 -6.02
N PRO A 92 29.22 9.59 -6.81
CA PRO A 92 27.94 9.03 -6.37
C PRO A 92 27.86 7.50 -6.59
N GLU A 93 28.96 6.75 -6.51
CA GLU A 93 28.99 5.36 -7.01
C GLU A 93 28.46 4.24 -6.09
N PRO A 94 28.30 4.32 -4.76
CA PRO A 94 27.71 3.19 -4.00
C PRO A 94 26.17 3.21 -3.91
N GLN A 95 25.52 4.36 -4.13
CA GLN A 95 24.06 4.49 -3.97
C GLN A 95 23.29 4.12 -5.24
N ASN A 96 23.79 4.48 -6.43
CA ASN A 96 23.16 4.10 -7.69
C ASN A 96 23.14 2.58 -7.89
N ASP A 97 24.23 1.89 -7.53
CA ASP A 97 24.29 0.43 -7.56
C ASP A 97 23.27 -0.21 -6.61
N ARG A 98 23.08 0.39 -5.42
CA ARG A 98 22.11 -0.10 -4.46
C ARG A 98 20.67 0.10 -4.94
N VAL A 99 20.38 1.24 -5.56
CA VAL A 99 19.07 1.50 -6.18
C VAL A 99 18.80 0.51 -7.30
N ALA A 100 19.76 0.29 -8.22
CA ALA A 100 19.61 -0.67 -9.31
C ALA A 100 19.37 -2.11 -8.81
N GLN A 101 20.06 -2.52 -7.74
CA GLN A 101 19.81 -3.83 -7.10
C GLN A 101 18.41 -3.94 -6.48
N LEU A 102 17.93 -2.88 -5.83
CA LEU A 102 16.59 -2.86 -5.25
C LEU A 102 15.50 -2.86 -6.33
N GLU A 103 15.69 -2.11 -7.42
CA GLU A 103 14.80 -2.11 -8.58
C GLU A 103 14.73 -3.50 -9.23
N ALA A 104 15.86 -4.17 -9.43
CA ALA A 104 15.90 -5.54 -9.95
C ALA A 104 15.19 -6.53 -9.01
N LEU A 105 15.33 -6.36 -7.69
CA LEU A 105 14.64 -7.19 -6.70
C LEU A 105 13.13 -6.95 -6.70
N VAL A 106 12.70 -5.69 -6.83
CA VAL A 106 11.28 -5.32 -6.97
C VAL A 106 10.69 -5.93 -8.23
N ALA A 107 11.34 -5.76 -9.39
CA ALA A 107 10.89 -6.35 -10.65
C ALA A 107 10.72 -7.88 -10.55
N ARG A 108 11.69 -8.57 -9.94
CA ARG A 108 11.61 -10.01 -9.70
C ARG A 108 10.46 -10.39 -8.77
N LYS A 109 10.21 -9.60 -7.72
CA LYS A 109 9.07 -9.84 -6.82
C LYS A 109 7.74 -9.60 -7.52
N ASP A 110 7.64 -8.59 -8.38
CA ASP A 110 6.43 -8.30 -9.14
C ASP A 110 6.10 -9.44 -10.11
N GLU A 111 7.10 -10.04 -10.75
CA GLU A 111 6.93 -11.26 -11.56
C GLU A 111 6.37 -12.42 -10.71
N LEU A 112 6.96 -12.70 -9.55
CA LEU A 112 6.49 -13.75 -8.64
C LEU A 112 5.06 -13.50 -8.14
N ILE A 113 4.71 -12.24 -7.86
CA ILE A 113 3.36 -11.85 -7.46
C ILE A 113 2.40 -12.08 -8.64
N SER A 114 2.78 -11.69 -9.85
CA SER A 114 1.96 -11.90 -11.06
C SER A 114 1.66 -13.39 -11.28
N ASP A 115 2.68 -14.24 -11.17
CA ASP A 115 2.52 -15.69 -11.29
C ASP A 115 1.68 -16.28 -10.17
N GLY A 116 1.88 -15.83 -8.92
CA GLY A 116 1.04 -16.21 -7.79
C GLY A 116 -0.43 -15.83 -7.99
N VAL A 117 -0.71 -14.64 -8.51
CA VAL A 117 -2.07 -14.19 -8.84
C VAL A 117 -2.71 -15.07 -9.91
N ARG A 118 -1.96 -15.42 -10.97
CA ARG A 118 -2.44 -16.34 -12.03
C ARG A 118 -2.78 -17.71 -11.45
N GLN A 119 -1.91 -18.28 -10.62
CA GLN A 119 -2.17 -19.58 -9.97
C GLN A 119 -3.40 -19.54 -9.06
N ILE A 120 -3.56 -18.48 -8.27
CA ILE A 120 -4.75 -18.29 -7.43
C ILE A 120 -6.01 -18.22 -8.29
N GLN A 121 -5.97 -17.56 -9.44
CA GLN A 121 -7.11 -17.47 -10.35
C GLN A 121 -7.47 -18.84 -10.95
N THR A 122 -6.48 -19.62 -11.36
CA THR A 122 -6.69 -21.00 -11.84
C THR A 122 -7.28 -21.89 -10.74
N LEU A 123 -6.74 -21.84 -9.52
CA LEU A 123 -7.26 -22.62 -8.40
C LEU A 123 -8.70 -22.21 -8.05
N LYS A 124 -9.03 -20.92 -8.08
CA LYS A 124 -10.41 -20.45 -7.89
C LYS A 124 -11.36 -21.04 -8.92
N GLN A 125 -10.96 -21.07 -10.19
CA GLN A 125 -11.77 -21.68 -11.26
C GLN A 125 -11.96 -23.19 -11.03
N GLN A 126 -10.91 -23.90 -10.64
CA GLN A 126 -11.00 -25.33 -10.31
C GLN A 126 -11.94 -25.58 -9.12
N VAL A 127 -11.86 -24.78 -8.06
CA VAL A 127 -12.77 -24.87 -6.91
C VAL A 127 -14.22 -24.62 -7.34
N THR A 128 -14.48 -23.62 -8.19
CA THR A 128 -15.83 -23.40 -8.71
C THR A 128 -16.35 -24.59 -9.53
N GLY A 129 -15.50 -25.22 -10.35
CA GLY A 129 -15.86 -26.40 -11.12
C GLY A 129 -16.14 -27.62 -10.23
N LEU A 130 -15.30 -27.85 -9.21
CA LEU A 130 -15.51 -28.92 -8.25
C LEU A 130 -16.79 -28.72 -7.42
N ASN A 131 -17.08 -27.48 -7.00
CA ASN A 131 -18.32 -27.18 -6.28
C ASN A 131 -19.57 -27.47 -7.13
N ALA A 132 -19.53 -27.14 -8.42
CA ALA A 132 -20.62 -27.46 -9.33
C ALA A 132 -20.79 -28.99 -9.50
N ALA A 133 -19.68 -29.73 -9.64
CA ALA A 133 -19.71 -31.18 -9.72
C ALA A 133 -20.23 -31.84 -8.43
N VAL A 134 -19.90 -31.29 -7.25
CA VAL A 134 -20.45 -31.76 -5.97
C VAL A 134 -21.96 -31.54 -5.91
N ALA A 135 -22.44 -30.35 -6.29
CA ALA A 135 -23.87 -30.07 -6.31
C ALA A 135 -24.64 -31.03 -7.24
N GLU A 136 -24.10 -31.34 -8.42
CA GLU A 136 -24.69 -32.32 -9.34
C GLU A 136 -24.75 -33.73 -8.71
N LYS A 137 -23.70 -34.15 -7.99
CA LYS A 137 -23.71 -35.46 -7.30
C LYS A 137 -24.67 -35.51 -6.12
N ASP A 138 -24.84 -34.41 -5.40
CA ASP A 138 -25.81 -34.32 -4.31
C ASP A 138 -27.24 -34.45 -4.84
N GLU A 139 -27.55 -33.84 -5.99
CA GLU A 139 -28.84 -34.01 -6.68
C GLU A 139 -29.06 -35.47 -7.10
N GLN A 140 -28.06 -36.12 -7.70
CA GLN A 140 -28.13 -37.54 -8.09
C GLN A 140 -28.37 -38.46 -6.88
N LEU A 141 -27.72 -38.20 -5.74
CA LEU A 141 -27.94 -38.97 -4.51
C LEU A 141 -29.35 -38.79 -3.97
N ALA A 142 -29.89 -37.56 -4.00
CA ALA A 142 -31.27 -37.31 -3.59
C ALA A 142 -32.29 -38.05 -4.46
N GLU A 143 -32.05 -38.13 -5.78
CA GLU A 143 -32.87 -38.92 -6.69
C GLU A 143 -32.76 -40.43 -6.41
N GLN A 144 -31.56 -40.93 -6.15
CA GLN A 144 -31.33 -42.32 -5.80
C GLN A 144 -32.06 -42.71 -4.51
N ASP A 145 -32.02 -41.87 -3.48
CA ASP A 145 -32.74 -42.08 -2.22
C ASP A 145 -34.26 -42.15 -2.44
N LYS A 146 -34.80 -41.32 -3.35
CA LYS A 146 -36.21 -41.36 -3.70
C LYS A 146 -36.57 -42.67 -4.41
N LEU A 147 -35.75 -43.12 -5.34
CA LEU A 147 -35.95 -44.40 -6.03
C LEU A 147 -35.87 -45.59 -5.07
N GLN A 148 -34.91 -45.56 -4.13
CA GLN A 148 -34.77 -46.59 -3.11
C GLN A 148 -36.03 -46.73 -2.26
N LYS A 149 -36.62 -45.61 -1.80
CA LYS A 149 -37.89 -45.61 -1.07
C LYS A 149 -39.05 -46.16 -1.90
N GLN A 150 -39.07 -45.90 -3.21
CA GLN A 150 -40.09 -46.48 -4.10
C GLN A 150 -39.92 -47.98 -4.23
N VAL A 151 -38.68 -48.48 -4.35
CA VAL A 151 -38.39 -49.91 -4.39
C VAL A 151 -38.85 -50.60 -3.11
N GLU A 152 -38.59 -50.03 -1.94
CA GLU A 152 -39.04 -50.56 -0.65
C GLU A 152 -40.57 -50.62 -0.56
N ALA A 153 -41.26 -49.56 -0.98
CA ALA A 153 -42.72 -49.54 -1.02
C ALA A 153 -43.30 -50.61 -1.96
N LEU A 154 -42.69 -50.81 -3.13
CA LEU A 154 -43.09 -51.86 -4.07
C LEU A 154 -42.83 -53.26 -3.51
N GLN A 155 -41.71 -53.48 -2.82
CA GLN A 155 -41.41 -54.75 -2.16
C GLN A 155 -42.42 -55.09 -1.06
N GLN A 156 -42.85 -54.09 -0.29
CA GLN A 156 -43.92 -54.25 0.68
C GLN A 156 -45.23 -54.67 -0.02
N CYS A 157 -45.62 -53.98 -1.08
CA CYS A 157 -46.82 -54.32 -1.85
C CYS A 157 -46.76 -55.74 -2.44
N ILE A 158 -45.60 -56.16 -2.97
CA ILE A 158 -45.39 -57.53 -3.46
C ILE A 158 -45.59 -58.55 -2.33
N SER A 159 -45.08 -58.27 -1.13
CA SER A 159 -45.21 -59.16 0.03
C SER A 159 -46.67 -59.29 0.46
N GLU A 160 -47.41 -58.19 0.51
CA GLU A 160 -48.84 -58.17 0.84
C GLU A 160 -49.67 -58.94 -0.19
N LEU A 161 -49.44 -58.69 -1.49
CA LEU A 161 -50.12 -59.41 -2.56
C LEU A 161 -49.82 -60.91 -2.53
N SER A 162 -48.57 -61.29 -2.24
CA SER A 162 -48.18 -62.69 -2.10
C SER A 162 -48.91 -63.39 -0.95
N ALA A 163 -49.11 -62.71 0.19
CA ALA A 163 -49.88 -63.23 1.31
C ALA A 163 -51.38 -63.39 0.97
N ILE A 164 -51.94 -62.43 0.21
CA ILE A 164 -53.32 -62.51 -0.28
C ILE A 164 -53.49 -63.70 -1.22
N ILE A 165 -52.57 -63.90 -2.16
CA ILE A 165 -52.59 -65.05 -3.08
C ILE A 165 -52.56 -66.36 -2.29
N ALA A 166 -51.62 -66.51 -1.35
CA ALA A 166 -51.55 -67.72 -0.52
C ALA A 166 -52.85 -67.98 0.26
N SER A 167 -53.48 -66.94 0.81
CA SER A 167 -54.78 -67.07 1.48
C SER A 167 -55.89 -67.47 0.52
N LYS A 168 -55.88 -66.95 -0.72
CA LYS A 168 -56.86 -67.29 -1.76
C LYS A 168 -56.69 -68.71 -2.26
N ASP A 169 -55.47 -69.20 -2.40
CA ASP A 169 -55.19 -70.57 -2.78
C ASP A 169 -55.76 -71.56 -1.76
N VAL A 170 -55.60 -71.29 -0.46
CA VAL A 170 -56.22 -72.10 0.61
C VAL A 170 -57.74 -72.09 0.50
N GLN A 171 -58.36 -70.92 0.31
CA GLN A 171 -59.83 -70.82 0.14
C GLN A 171 -60.32 -71.60 -1.10
N LEU A 172 -59.52 -71.62 -2.16
CA LEU A 172 -59.85 -72.31 -3.41
C LEU A 172 -59.79 -73.83 -3.21
N GLU A 173 -58.76 -74.34 -2.52
CA GLU A 173 -58.67 -75.76 -2.16
C GLU A 173 -59.84 -76.20 -1.25
N GLU A 174 -60.20 -75.39 -0.25
CA GLU A 174 -61.38 -75.65 0.59
C GLU A 174 -62.69 -75.66 -0.21
N ALA A 175 -62.82 -74.78 -1.21
CA ALA A 175 -63.99 -74.76 -2.08
C ALA A 175 -64.05 -75.99 -3.00
N ASN A 176 -62.91 -76.39 -3.59
CA ASN A 176 -62.80 -77.57 -4.44
C ASN A 176 -63.16 -78.84 -3.68
N THR A 177 -62.63 -79.03 -2.47
CA THR A 177 -62.95 -80.20 -1.63
C THR A 177 -64.44 -80.27 -1.29
N ARG A 178 -65.09 -79.14 -1.00
CA ARG A 178 -66.56 -79.10 -0.79
C ARG A 178 -67.34 -79.42 -2.06
N TYR A 179 -66.89 -78.91 -3.22
CA TYR A 179 -67.49 -79.19 -4.50
C TYR A 179 -67.42 -80.69 -4.83
N ASP A 180 -66.27 -81.32 -4.64
CA ASP A 180 -66.09 -82.75 -4.87
C ASP A 180 -66.98 -83.59 -3.97
N ALA A 181 -67.12 -83.21 -2.69
CA ALA A 181 -68.03 -83.87 -1.76
C ALA A 181 -69.50 -83.76 -2.20
N LEU A 182 -69.94 -82.58 -2.65
CA LEU A 182 -71.28 -82.38 -3.20
C LEU A 182 -71.50 -83.22 -4.47
N LEU A 183 -70.51 -83.25 -5.37
CA LEU A 183 -70.57 -84.02 -6.61
C LEU A 183 -70.73 -85.52 -6.32
N GLN A 184 -70.01 -86.03 -5.33
CA GLN A 184 -70.16 -87.42 -4.86
C GLN A 184 -71.55 -87.69 -4.30
N GLY A 185 -72.08 -86.79 -3.45
CA GLY A 185 -73.43 -86.92 -2.90
C GLY A 185 -74.52 -86.94 -3.99
N VAL A 186 -74.41 -86.08 -5.00
CA VAL A 186 -75.33 -86.08 -6.15
C VAL A 186 -75.26 -87.39 -6.93
N ARG A 187 -74.06 -87.94 -7.16
CA ARG A 187 -73.88 -89.22 -7.84
C ARG A 187 -74.50 -90.38 -7.06
N GLN A 188 -74.38 -90.39 -5.73
CA GLN A 188 -75.00 -91.40 -4.87
C GLN A 188 -76.53 -91.35 -4.97
N LEU A 189 -77.12 -90.16 -4.82
CA LEU A 189 -78.57 -89.98 -4.96
C LEU A 189 -79.09 -90.39 -6.35
N ALA A 190 -78.35 -90.08 -7.41
CA ALA A 190 -78.71 -90.48 -8.76
C ALA A 190 -78.60 -92.00 -9.02
N SER A 191 -77.85 -92.73 -8.18
CA SER A 191 -77.75 -94.20 -8.27
C SER A 191 -78.79 -94.94 -7.41
N GLU A 192 -79.44 -94.25 -6.48
CA GLU A 192 -80.43 -94.81 -5.55
C GLU A 192 -81.89 -94.60 -6.01
N GLY A 193 -82.13 -93.67 -6.94
CA GLY A 193 -83.45 -93.39 -7.54
C GLY A 193 -83.62 -94.03 -8.91
#